data_AF-A0A0A0KA37-F1
#
_entry.id   AF-A0A0A0KA37-F1
#
_cell.length_a   1.000
_cell.length_b   1.000
_cell.length_c   1.000
_cell.angle_alpha   90.00
_cell.angle_beta   90.00
_cell.angle_gamma   90.00
#
_symmetry.space_group_name_H-M   'P 1'
#
loop_
_entity.id
_entity.type
_entity.pdbx_description
1 polymer ?
#
loop_
_entity_poly.entity_id
_entity_poly.type
_entity_poly.pdbx_seq_one_letter_code
_entity_poly.pdbx_strand_id
1 'polypeptide(L)'
;MEQMKMLYRLDVLNNKFSGDLQILVFNNMSSLQFLLLANNFFSGNIEDAWKNKRSLIALDIISNNMISGKIPTWIGSLEGLQYVQTSRNRFAGELPIQVRSLSELKMLDVSLNQLVGEVPSTCFNSPSLAYLYMQKNGRSYTTSVLFI
;
A
#
# COMPACT_ATOMS: atom_id res chain seq x y z
N MET A 1 -25.09 -11.89 5.64
CA MET A 1 -23.68 -11.46 5.59
C MET A 1 -22.95 -11.86 4.30
N GLU A 2 -23.63 -12.48 3.31
CA GLU A 2 -23.06 -12.80 1.98
C GLU A 2 -22.99 -11.61 0.99
N GLN A 3 -23.38 -10.42 1.42
CA GLN A 3 -23.43 -9.25 0.56
C GLN A 3 -21.99 -8.73 0.32
N MET A 4 -21.75 -8.18 -0.87
CA MET A 4 -20.47 -7.59 -1.32
C MET A 4 -19.38 -8.54 -1.83
N LYS A 5 -19.63 -9.85 -2.02
CA LYS A 5 -18.67 -10.76 -2.69
C LYS A 5 -18.28 -10.28 -4.10
N MET A 6 -19.23 -9.68 -4.81
CA MET A 6 -19.05 -9.13 -6.16
C MET A 6 -18.59 -7.67 -6.19
N LEU A 7 -18.36 -7.05 -5.02
CA LEU A 7 -17.92 -5.66 -4.97
C LEU A 7 -16.52 -5.57 -5.57
N TYR A 8 -16.41 -4.89 -6.72
CA TYR A 8 -15.16 -4.77 -7.48
C TYR A 8 -14.38 -3.50 -7.12
N ARG A 9 -15.08 -2.46 -6.68
CA ARG A 9 -14.51 -1.16 -6.30
C ARG A 9 -15.20 -0.64 -5.05
N LEU A 10 -14.41 -0.28 -4.05
CA LEU A 10 -14.85 0.47 -2.89
C LEU A 10 -14.16 1.82 -2.93
N ASP A 11 -14.95 2.86 -3.12
CA ASP A 11 -14.49 4.24 -3.22
C ASP A 11 -15.19 5.06 -2.13
N VAL A 12 -14.41 5.50 -1.15
CA VAL A 12 -14.87 6.33 -0.04
C VAL A 12 -14.00 7.57 0.13
N LEU A 13 -13.35 8.00 -0.96
CA LEU A 13 -12.43 9.12 -0.99
C LEU A 13 -13.08 10.40 -0.46
N ASN A 14 -12.29 11.24 0.22
CA ASN A 14 -12.69 12.59 0.68
C ASN A 14 -13.91 12.60 1.61
N ASN A 15 -13.88 11.73 2.62
CA ASN A 15 -14.91 11.68 3.64
C ASN A 15 -14.31 11.94 5.04
N LYS A 16 -15.14 11.78 6.05
CA LYS A 16 -14.73 11.85 7.47
C LYS A 16 -14.79 10.47 8.13
N PHE A 17 -14.64 9.40 7.36
CA PHE A 17 -14.67 8.05 7.93
C PHE A 17 -13.47 7.85 8.84
N SER A 18 -13.71 7.20 9.96
CA SER A 18 -12.70 6.92 10.99
C SER A 18 -12.85 5.49 11.47
N GLY A 19 -11.86 5.03 12.22
CA GLY A 19 -11.80 3.68 12.75
C GLY A 19 -10.64 2.89 12.15
N ASP A 20 -10.36 1.74 12.75
CA ASP A 20 -9.22 0.93 12.36
C ASP A 20 -9.50 0.13 11.09
N LEU A 21 -8.44 -0.01 10.28
CA LEU A 21 -8.41 -0.77 9.04
C LEU A 21 -8.43 -2.29 9.28
N GLN A 22 -9.40 -2.79 10.04
CA GLN A 22 -9.50 -4.21 10.38
C GLN A 22 -9.95 -5.05 9.18
N ILE A 23 -9.32 -6.22 8.97
CA ILE A 23 -9.67 -7.10 7.84
C ILE A 23 -11.14 -7.56 7.88
N LEU A 24 -11.75 -7.64 9.07
CA LEU A 24 -13.12 -8.09 9.24
C LEU A 24 -14.11 -7.27 8.38
N VAL A 25 -13.80 -5.98 8.14
CA VAL A 25 -14.58 -5.10 7.27
C VAL A 25 -14.51 -5.55 5.81
N PHE A 26 -13.35 -6.00 5.35
CA PHE A 26 -13.11 -6.35 3.95
C PHE A 26 -13.20 -7.85 3.66
N ASN A 27 -13.34 -8.71 4.68
CA ASN A 27 -13.16 -10.16 4.53
C ASN A 27 -14.03 -10.76 3.41
N ASN A 28 -15.30 -10.34 3.33
CA ASN A 28 -16.26 -10.84 2.34
C ASN A 28 -16.13 -10.23 0.94
N MET A 29 -15.30 -9.19 0.76
CA MET A 29 -15.07 -8.55 -0.54
C MET A 29 -13.97 -9.30 -1.31
N SER A 30 -14.29 -10.50 -1.81
CA SER A 30 -13.34 -11.37 -2.51
C SER A 30 -12.97 -10.85 -3.91
N SER A 31 -13.88 -10.16 -4.58
CA SER A 31 -13.67 -9.63 -5.94
C SER A 31 -13.15 -8.19 -5.97
N LEU A 32 -12.74 -7.64 -4.82
CA LEU A 32 -12.31 -6.25 -4.72
C LEU A 32 -11.00 -6.03 -5.46
N GLN A 33 -11.03 -5.13 -6.45
CA GLN A 33 -9.86 -4.77 -7.26
C GLN A 33 -9.35 -3.36 -6.93
N PHE A 34 -10.26 -2.45 -6.59
CA PHE A 34 -9.93 -1.05 -6.30
C PHE A 34 -10.40 -0.71 -4.89
N LEU A 35 -9.45 -0.40 -4.01
CA LEU A 35 -9.72 0.08 -2.66
C LEU A 35 -9.17 1.49 -2.52
N LEU A 36 -10.08 2.47 -2.51
CA LEU A 36 -9.77 3.90 -2.54
C LEU A 36 -10.28 4.55 -1.24
N LEU A 37 -9.36 4.76 -0.30
CA LEU A 37 -9.63 5.23 1.07
C LEU A 37 -9.02 6.59 1.39
N ALA A 38 -8.35 7.21 0.42
CA ALA A 38 -7.64 8.47 0.61
C ALA A 38 -8.51 9.60 1.19
N ASN A 39 -7.87 10.52 1.91
CA ASN A 39 -8.52 11.68 2.54
C ASN A 39 -9.68 11.30 3.47
N ASN A 40 -9.37 10.47 4.48
CA ASN A 40 -10.25 10.11 5.59
C ASN A 40 -9.48 10.20 6.91
N PHE A 41 -10.01 9.63 8.00
CA PHE A 41 -9.38 9.53 9.32
C PHE A 41 -9.19 8.07 9.76
N PHE A 42 -8.98 7.14 8.82
CA PHE A 42 -8.75 5.73 9.15
C PHE A 42 -7.44 5.55 9.93
N SER A 43 -7.42 4.62 10.87
CA SER A 43 -6.26 4.27 11.71
C SER A 43 -5.97 2.76 11.64
N GLY A 44 -5.16 2.23 12.56
CA GLY A 44 -4.79 0.82 12.59
C GLY A 44 -3.60 0.49 11.68
N ASN A 45 -3.53 -0.75 11.19
CA ASN A 45 -2.44 -1.28 10.39
C ASN A 45 -2.96 -2.20 9.27
N ILE A 46 -2.07 -2.62 8.37
CA ILE A 46 -2.38 -3.64 7.36
C ILE A 46 -2.14 -5.02 7.98
N GLU A 47 -3.21 -5.75 8.26
CA GLU A 47 -3.20 -7.06 8.93
C GLU A 47 -2.89 -8.22 7.98
N ASP A 48 -2.34 -9.33 8.49
CA ASP A 48 -1.95 -10.51 7.68
C ASP A 48 -3.07 -11.13 6.85
N ALA A 49 -4.32 -10.98 7.30
CA ALA A 49 -5.46 -11.51 6.59
C ALA A 49 -5.73 -10.82 5.24
N TRP A 50 -5.11 -9.65 4.99
CA TRP A 50 -5.10 -8.99 3.68
C TRP A 50 -4.30 -9.74 2.61
N LYS A 51 -3.43 -10.68 3.01
CA LYS A 51 -2.66 -11.56 2.10
C LYS A 51 -3.52 -12.31 1.08
N ASN A 52 -4.80 -12.54 1.38
CA ASN A 52 -5.72 -13.27 0.51
C ASN A 52 -6.45 -12.37 -0.51
N LYS A 53 -6.23 -11.04 -0.49
CA LYS A 53 -6.85 -10.08 -1.41
C LYS A 53 -6.11 -10.01 -2.76
N ARG A 54 -5.90 -11.17 -3.38
CA ARG A 54 -5.14 -11.35 -4.63
C ARG A 54 -5.78 -10.71 -5.86
N SER A 55 -7.05 -10.33 -5.78
CA SER A 55 -7.78 -9.59 -6.81
C SER A 55 -7.44 -8.10 -6.83
N LEU A 56 -6.76 -7.56 -5.81
CA LEU A 56 -6.42 -6.15 -5.75
C LEU A 56 -5.49 -5.73 -6.90
N ILE A 57 -5.89 -4.66 -7.57
CA ILE A 57 -5.14 -3.97 -8.63
C ILE A 57 -4.63 -2.62 -8.12
N ALA A 58 -5.45 -1.90 -7.36
CA ALA A 58 -5.09 -0.61 -6.80
C ALA A 58 -5.42 -0.54 -5.31
N LEU A 59 -4.39 -0.22 -4.53
CA LEU A 59 -4.51 0.15 -3.12
C LEU A 59 -4.14 1.62 -3.00
N ASP A 60 -5.16 2.48 -2.95
CA ASP A 60 -5.00 3.90 -2.71
C ASP A 60 -5.49 4.24 -1.30
N ILE A 61 -4.53 4.41 -0.41
CA ILE A 61 -4.75 4.87 0.97
C ILE A 61 -4.00 6.18 1.23
N ILE A 62 -3.72 6.96 0.18
CA ILE A 62 -2.97 8.22 0.24
C ILE A 62 -3.65 9.23 1.18
N SER A 63 -2.87 10.07 1.85
CA SER A 63 -3.31 11.34 2.46
C SER A 63 -4.32 11.26 3.60
N ASN A 64 -3.98 12.00 4.66
CA ASN A 64 -4.80 12.37 5.81
C ASN A 64 -5.34 11.23 6.68
N ASN A 65 -5.09 9.96 6.31
CA ASN A 65 -5.26 8.84 7.21
C ASN A 65 -4.14 8.76 8.25
N MET A 66 -4.36 7.95 9.27
CA MET A 66 -3.46 7.71 10.40
C MET A 66 -2.99 6.24 10.43
N ILE A 67 -2.99 5.56 9.29
CA ILE A 67 -2.62 4.14 9.18
C ILE A 67 -1.12 4.00 9.52
N SER A 68 -0.79 3.00 10.32
CA SER A 68 0.51 2.84 10.96
C SER A 68 1.00 1.38 10.89
N GLY A 69 2.14 1.11 11.52
CA GLY A 69 2.78 -0.20 11.48
C GLY A 69 3.70 -0.36 10.26
N LYS A 70 4.07 -1.60 9.95
CA LYS A 70 4.98 -1.91 8.85
C LYS A 70 4.21 -2.22 7.58
N ILE A 71 4.84 -1.98 6.42
CA ILE A 71 4.37 -2.58 5.17
C ILE A 71 4.70 -4.08 5.26
N PRO A 72 3.71 -4.97 5.14
CA PRO A 72 3.91 -6.39 5.37
C PRO A 72 4.68 -7.07 4.23
N THR A 73 5.51 -8.06 4.56
CA THR A 73 6.32 -8.79 3.57
C THR A 73 5.47 -9.57 2.56
N TRP A 74 4.27 -10.01 2.93
CA TRP A 74 3.38 -10.71 2.02
C TRP A 74 2.78 -9.81 0.93
N ILE A 75 3.01 -8.48 0.95
CA ILE A 75 2.54 -7.58 -0.13
C ILE A 75 3.00 -8.07 -1.50
N GLY A 76 4.20 -8.65 -1.59
CA GLY A 76 4.74 -9.23 -2.82
C GLY A 76 3.98 -10.44 -3.37
N SER A 77 3.03 -11.01 -2.62
CA SER A 77 2.16 -12.09 -3.09
C SER A 77 0.88 -11.60 -3.79
N LEU A 78 0.65 -10.29 -3.80
CA LEU A 78 -0.47 -9.67 -4.51
C LEU A 78 -0.03 -9.31 -5.94
N GLU A 79 0.25 -10.35 -6.73
CA GLU A 79 0.88 -10.25 -8.06
C GLU A 79 0.15 -9.32 -9.05
N GLY A 80 -1.16 -9.14 -8.88
CA GLY A 80 -1.98 -8.23 -9.70
C GLY A 80 -1.91 -6.75 -9.33
N LEU A 81 -1.22 -6.37 -8.24
CA LEU A 81 -1.12 -4.98 -7.81
C LEU A 81 -0.32 -4.14 -8.81
N GLN A 82 -0.97 -3.07 -9.29
CA GLN A 82 -0.41 -2.11 -10.24
C GLN A 82 -0.14 -0.76 -9.57
N TYR A 83 -0.96 -0.38 -8.60
CA TYR A 83 -0.87 0.92 -7.93
C TYR A 83 -0.87 0.73 -6.42
N VAL A 84 0.26 1.06 -5.78
CA VAL A 84 0.38 1.06 -4.32
C VAL A 84 0.71 2.48 -3.90
N GLN A 85 -0.28 3.16 -3.32
CA GLN A 85 -0.13 4.54 -2.93
C GLN A 85 -0.52 4.70 -1.45
N THR A 86 0.49 4.90 -0.62
CA THR A 86 0.39 4.95 0.85
C THR A 86 0.94 6.24 1.43
N SER A 87 1.21 7.23 0.59
CA SER A 87 1.80 8.51 0.97
C SER A 87 1.03 9.21 2.08
N ARG A 88 1.73 9.97 2.93
CA ARG A 88 1.15 10.78 4.02
C ARG A 88 0.34 9.94 5.03
N ASN A 89 0.94 8.83 5.47
CA ASN A 89 0.46 8.01 6.57
C ASN A 89 1.54 7.94 7.67
N ARG A 90 1.43 6.96 8.57
CA ARG A 90 2.38 6.72 9.67
C ARG A 90 3.06 5.35 9.54
N PHE A 91 3.24 4.85 8.31
CA PHE A 91 3.98 3.60 8.08
C PHE A 91 5.42 3.75 8.53
N ALA A 92 5.96 2.74 9.22
CA ALA A 92 7.29 2.74 9.81
C ALA A 92 8.04 1.42 9.54
N GLY A 93 9.33 1.39 9.86
CA GLY A 93 10.20 0.26 9.54
C GLY A 93 10.69 0.29 8.09
N GLU A 94 11.22 -0.83 7.61
CA GLU A 94 11.80 -0.94 6.27
C GLU A 94 10.73 -1.25 5.21
N LEU A 95 10.95 -0.76 3.99
CA LEU A 95 10.20 -1.20 2.81
C LEU A 95 10.59 -2.67 2.51
N PRO A 96 9.65 -3.63 2.56
CA PRO A 96 10.00 -5.04 2.37
C PRO A 96 10.54 -5.31 0.97
N ILE A 97 11.62 -6.09 0.89
CA ILE A 97 12.25 -6.52 -0.37
C ILE A 97 11.27 -7.25 -1.31
N GLN A 98 10.21 -7.84 -0.76
CA GLN A 98 9.16 -8.53 -1.49
C GLN A 98 8.34 -7.62 -2.42
N VAL A 99 8.41 -6.29 -2.28
CA VAL A 99 7.82 -5.36 -3.27
C VAL A 99 8.36 -5.60 -4.67
N ARG A 100 9.59 -6.13 -4.80
CA ARG A 100 10.19 -6.53 -6.09
C ARG A 100 9.41 -7.63 -6.82
N SER A 101 8.59 -8.40 -6.11
CA SER A 101 7.80 -9.50 -6.67
C SER A 101 6.53 -9.01 -7.37
N LEU A 102 6.19 -7.73 -7.25
CA LEU A 102 5.05 -7.12 -7.92
C LEU A 102 5.40 -6.79 -9.38
N SER A 103 5.31 -7.79 -10.25
CA SER A 103 5.69 -7.68 -11.68
C SER A 103 4.81 -6.70 -12.46
N GLU A 104 3.57 -6.50 -12.04
CA GLU A 104 2.61 -5.59 -12.64
C GLU A 104 2.65 -4.17 -12.05
N LEU A 105 3.51 -3.93 -11.04
CA LEU A 105 3.56 -2.65 -10.34
C LEU A 105 4.00 -1.52 -11.27
N LYS A 106 3.12 -0.54 -11.46
CA LYS A 106 3.35 0.66 -12.28
C LYS A 106 3.72 1.87 -11.45
N MET A 107 3.18 1.96 -10.24
CA MET A 107 3.41 3.08 -9.33
C MET A 107 3.54 2.60 -7.89
N LEU A 108 4.60 3.07 -7.23
CA LEU A 108 4.79 2.95 -5.79
C LEU A 108 5.00 4.34 -5.19
N ASP A 109 4.06 4.78 -4.36
CA ASP A 109 4.21 5.99 -3.55
C ASP A 109 4.15 5.65 -2.06
N VAL A 110 5.32 5.62 -1.43
CA VAL A 110 5.48 5.44 0.03
C VAL A 110 6.07 6.68 0.68
N SER A 111 6.03 7.83 -0.01
CA SER A 111 6.57 9.10 0.47
C SER A 111 5.84 9.61 1.72
N LEU A 112 6.42 10.57 2.44
CA LEU A 112 5.73 11.23 3.57
C LEU A 112 5.25 10.23 4.64
N ASN A 113 6.05 9.22 4.95
CA ASN A 113 5.83 8.25 6.02
C ASN A 113 7.00 8.29 7.03
N GLN A 114 7.10 7.31 7.91
CA GLN A 114 8.17 7.15 8.90
C GLN A 114 9.05 5.94 8.59
N LEU A 115 9.12 5.54 7.32
CA LEU A 115 9.94 4.39 6.93
C LEU A 115 11.42 4.69 7.25
N VAL A 116 12.18 3.68 7.63
CA VAL A 116 13.67 3.72 7.73
C VAL A 116 14.36 2.65 6.86
N GLY A 117 15.69 2.69 6.77
CA GLY A 117 16.49 1.71 6.03
C GLY A 117 16.94 2.18 4.64
N GLU A 118 17.77 1.37 4.00
CA GLU A 118 18.23 1.63 2.65
C GLU A 118 17.19 1.20 1.62
N VAL A 119 17.18 1.89 0.50
CA VAL A 119 16.45 1.44 -0.68
C VAL A 119 17.28 0.33 -1.34
N PRO A 120 16.82 -0.93 -1.35
CA PRO A 120 17.57 -1.97 -2.04
C PRO A 120 17.55 -1.65 -3.53
N SER A 121 18.73 -1.56 -4.16
CA SER A 121 18.85 -1.37 -5.61
C SER A 121 18.09 -2.45 -6.41
N THR A 122 17.83 -3.60 -5.78
CA THR A 122 17.08 -4.72 -6.35
C THR A 122 15.56 -4.65 -6.12
N CYS A 123 15.04 -3.69 -5.34
CA CYS A 123 13.60 -3.56 -5.09
C CYS A 123 12.81 -3.14 -6.33
N PHE A 124 13.47 -2.51 -7.31
CA PHE A 124 12.79 -1.83 -8.41
C PHE A 124 13.14 -2.39 -9.79
N ASN A 125 13.52 -3.66 -9.85
CA ASN A 125 13.75 -4.35 -11.11
C ASN A 125 12.44 -4.84 -11.78
N SER A 126 11.29 -4.24 -11.41
CA SER A 126 10.02 -4.52 -12.05
C SER A 126 9.96 -3.79 -13.39
N PRO A 127 9.82 -4.51 -14.52
CA PRO A 127 9.84 -3.90 -15.85
C PRO A 127 8.68 -2.91 -16.07
N SER A 128 7.63 -2.99 -15.24
CA SER A 128 6.42 -2.18 -15.35
C SER A 128 6.48 -0.89 -14.54
N LEU A 129 7.44 -0.74 -13.62
CA LEU A 129 7.48 0.37 -12.67
C LEU A 129 7.87 1.68 -13.37
N ALA A 130 6.92 2.60 -13.47
CA ALA A 130 7.11 3.89 -14.11
C ALA A 130 7.29 5.03 -13.10
N TYR A 131 6.72 4.90 -11.90
CA TYR A 131 6.70 5.96 -10.89
C TYR A 131 7.07 5.45 -9.51
N LEU A 132 8.07 6.08 -8.91
CA LEU A 132 8.57 5.75 -7.58
C LEU A 132 8.74 7.01 -6.73
N TYR A 133 7.98 7.09 -5.64
CA TYR A 133 8.03 8.20 -4.69
C TYR A 133 8.35 7.67 -3.29
N MET A 134 9.48 8.10 -2.72
CA MET A 134 9.97 7.67 -1.40
C MET A 134 10.47 8.82 -0.53
N GLN A 135 10.36 10.05 -1.03
CA GLN A 135 10.83 11.26 -0.35
C GLN A 135 10.13 11.48 1.00
N LYS A 136 10.80 12.23 1.89
CA LYS A 136 10.24 12.64 3.19
C LYS A 136 9.82 11.45 4.07
N ASN A 137 10.66 10.42 4.12
CA ASN A 137 10.61 9.34 5.10
C ASN A 137 11.59 9.61 6.27
N GLY A 138 11.76 8.65 7.18
CA GLY A 138 12.72 8.73 8.29
C GLY A 138 14.18 8.87 7.83
N ARG A 139 15.05 9.33 8.74
CA ARG A 139 16.42 9.83 8.50
C ARG A 139 17.42 8.89 7.78
N SER A 140 17.05 7.64 7.46
CA SER A 140 17.92 6.69 6.72
C SER A 140 17.52 6.43 5.27
N TYR A 141 16.43 7.01 4.75
CA TYR A 141 16.12 6.94 3.32
C TYR A 141 16.99 7.91 2.51
N THR A 142 18.31 7.70 2.53
CA THR A 142 19.25 8.37 1.63
C THR A 142 19.29 7.61 0.31
N THR A 143 18.96 8.29 -0.78
CA THR A 143 19.09 7.78 -2.13
C THR A 143 20.56 7.60 -2.48
N SER A 144 21.13 6.42 -2.23
CA SER A 144 22.42 6.03 -2.82
C SER A 144 22.28 5.62 -4.30
N VAL A 145 21.08 5.66 -4.86
CA VAL A 145 20.81 5.30 -6.24
C VAL A 145 20.60 6.58 -7.06
N LEU A 146 21.60 6.92 -7.87
CA LEU A 146 21.46 7.81 -9.02
C LEU A 146 20.37 7.21 -9.94
N PHE A 147 19.33 7.98 -10.24
CA PHE A 147 18.48 7.69 -11.38
C PHE A 147 19.31 7.96 -12.65
N ILE A 148 19.48 6.95 -13.50
CA ILE A 148 19.89 7.10 -14.91
C ILE A 148 18.72 6.61 -15.76
#